data_AF-D1BCV7-F1
#
_entry.id   AF-D1BCV7-F1
#
_cell.length_a   1.000
_cell.length_b   1.000
_cell.length_c   1.000
_cell.angle_alpha   90.00
_cell.angle_beta   90.00
_cell.angle_gamma   90.00
#
_symmetry.space_group_name_H-M   'P 1'
#
loop_
_entity.id
_entity.type
_entity.pdbx_description
1 polymer ?
#
loop_
_entity_poly.entity_id
_entity_poly.type
_entity_poly.pdbx_seq_one_letter_code
_entity_poly.pdbx_strand_id
1 'polypeptide(L)'
;MRLVVARCSAHYTGRLSAHLPLATRLLVVKADGSVLLHSDGGSYKPLNWMSPPCSMLVSAPDAEAVERGVTEVWAVQHAKSDDRLEIELHEIVHDSKHDLGIDPGLIKDGVEAHLQAMLAAQIELLGTGHSLVRREFPTAIGPVDILARDASGGTVAVEIKRRGDIDGVEQLTRYLELLNRDPMLRPVRGVYAAQEIKPQARTLATDRGITCLVLDYDAMRGVDDVDSRLF
;
A
#
# COMPACT_ATOMS: atom_id res chain seq x y z
N MET A 1 6.78 -21.54 -8.86
CA MET A 1 5.93 -20.68 -9.70
C MET A 1 5.80 -21.28 -11.10
N ARG A 2 4.61 -21.26 -11.71
CA ARG A 2 4.37 -21.63 -13.12
C ARG A 2 3.95 -20.40 -13.90
N LEU A 3 4.50 -20.21 -15.09
CA LEU A 3 4.22 -19.12 -16.01
C LEU A 3 3.66 -19.70 -17.30
N VAL A 4 2.46 -19.29 -17.68
CA VAL A 4 1.80 -19.78 -18.91
C VAL A 4 1.38 -18.61 -19.76
N VAL A 5 1.86 -18.55 -21.00
CA VAL A 5 1.34 -17.65 -22.02
C VAL A 5 0.35 -18.44 -22.85
N ALA A 6 -0.91 -18.03 -22.84
CA ALA A 6 -1.97 -18.77 -23.50
C ALA A 6 -3.05 -17.87 -24.07
N ARG A 7 -3.65 -18.30 -25.17
CA ARG A 7 -4.91 -17.77 -25.67
C ARG A 7 -6.03 -18.32 -24.79
N CYS A 8 -6.65 -17.46 -24.00
CA CYS A 8 -7.63 -17.86 -22.99
C CYS A 8 -8.77 -16.86 -22.84
N SER A 9 -9.90 -17.33 -22.31
CA SER A 9 -10.97 -16.52 -21.73
C SER A 9 -11.00 -16.76 -20.22
N ALA A 10 -11.65 -15.87 -19.46
CA ALA A 10 -11.88 -16.14 -18.05
C ALA A 10 -13.20 -15.57 -17.55
N HIS A 11 -13.79 -16.26 -16.58
CA HIS A 11 -14.99 -15.85 -15.86
C HIS A 11 -14.73 -15.88 -14.38
N TYR A 12 -15.04 -14.78 -13.71
CA TYR A 12 -15.03 -14.70 -12.25
C TYR A 12 -16.46 -14.56 -11.76
N THR A 13 -16.81 -15.36 -10.75
CA THR A 13 -18.08 -15.33 -10.05
C THR A 13 -17.85 -15.31 -8.54
N GLY A 14 -18.79 -14.76 -7.77
CA GLY A 14 -18.69 -14.61 -6.33
C GLY A 14 -19.18 -13.23 -5.89
N ARG A 15 -18.32 -12.47 -5.20
CA ARG A 15 -18.63 -11.10 -4.72
C ARG A 15 -18.98 -10.10 -5.83
N LEU A 16 -18.55 -10.40 -7.04
CA LEU A 16 -18.91 -9.69 -8.28
C LEU A 16 -18.91 -10.69 -9.44
N SER A 17 -19.42 -10.26 -10.58
CA SER A 17 -19.26 -10.99 -11.84
C SER A 17 -18.32 -10.21 -12.76
N ALA A 18 -17.32 -10.89 -13.31
CA ALA A 18 -16.40 -10.30 -14.29
C ALA A 18 -16.06 -11.32 -15.38
N HIS A 19 -15.91 -10.81 -16.61
CA HIS A 19 -15.56 -11.63 -17.77
C HIS A 19 -14.37 -11.01 -18.51
N LEU A 20 -13.42 -11.87 -18.88
CA LEU A 20 -12.32 -11.56 -19.78
C LEU A 20 -12.55 -12.29 -21.12
N PRO A 21 -12.80 -11.56 -22.21
CA PRO A 21 -12.95 -12.14 -23.54
C PRO A 21 -11.70 -12.89 -24.00
N LEU A 22 -11.83 -13.76 -25.01
CA LEU A 22 -10.72 -14.53 -25.56
C LEU A 22 -9.57 -13.62 -26.04
N ALA A 23 -8.38 -13.79 -25.45
CA ALA A 23 -7.16 -13.09 -25.86
C ALA A 23 -5.91 -13.83 -25.35
N THR A 24 -4.75 -13.49 -25.91
CA THR A 24 -3.46 -13.97 -25.38
C THR A 24 -3.11 -13.24 -24.09
N ARG A 25 -2.84 -14.00 -23.01
CA ARG A 25 -2.52 -13.47 -21.68
C ARG A 25 -1.38 -14.24 -21.03
N LEU A 26 -0.74 -13.59 -20.05
CA LEU A 26 0.18 -14.25 -19.13
C LEU A 26 -0.62 -14.68 -17.89
N LEU A 27 -0.62 -15.99 -17.61
CA LEU A 27 -1.13 -16.59 -16.39
C LEU A 27 0.05 -16.87 -15.47
N VAL A 28 -0.04 -16.44 -14.21
CA VAL A 28 0.97 -16.67 -13.18
C VAL A 28 0.34 -17.51 -12.07
N VAL A 29 0.85 -18.73 -11.86
CA VAL A 29 0.46 -19.60 -10.75
C VAL A 29 1.59 -19.64 -9.73
N LYS A 30 1.37 -19.05 -8.56
CA LYS A 30 2.36 -18.95 -7.49
C LYS A 30 2.36 -20.20 -6.61
N ALA A 31 3.44 -20.38 -5.84
CA ALA A 31 3.59 -21.53 -4.95
C ALA A 31 2.61 -21.52 -3.76
N ASP A 32 2.12 -20.34 -3.37
CA ASP A 32 1.10 -20.16 -2.33
C ASP A 32 -0.34 -20.45 -2.81
N GLY A 33 -0.50 -20.81 -4.09
CA GLY A 33 -1.80 -21.06 -4.72
C GLY A 33 -2.38 -19.86 -5.47
N SER A 34 -1.81 -18.65 -5.34
CA SER A 34 -2.32 -17.48 -6.06
C SER A 34 -2.31 -17.71 -7.58
N VAL A 35 -3.38 -17.29 -8.25
CA VAL A 35 -3.49 -17.29 -9.72
C VAL A 35 -3.76 -15.88 -10.22
N LEU A 36 -3.01 -15.41 -11.20
CA LEU A 36 -3.10 -14.04 -11.74
C LEU A 36 -3.15 -14.08 -13.27
N LEU A 37 -3.99 -13.23 -13.87
CA LEU A 37 -4.08 -13.04 -15.32
C LEU A 37 -3.64 -11.63 -15.70
N HIS A 38 -2.64 -11.52 -16.57
CA HIS A 38 -2.08 -10.26 -17.04
C HIS A 38 -2.24 -10.09 -18.56
N SER A 39 -2.44 -8.85 -18.99
CA SER A 39 -2.25 -8.39 -20.37
C SER A 39 -0.99 -7.56 -20.48
N ASP A 40 -0.52 -7.37 -21.71
CA ASP A 40 0.64 -6.52 -22.03
C ASP A 40 0.39 -5.02 -21.79
N GLY A 41 -0.87 -4.58 -21.89
CA GLY A 41 -1.30 -3.19 -21.64
C GLY A 41 -2.43 -3.08 -20.63
N GLY A 42 -2.75 -1.83 -20.24
CA GLY A 42 -3.97 -1.49 -19.48
C GLY A 42 -3.80 -1.28 -17.98
N SER A 43 -2.83 -1.92 -17.32
CA SER A 43 -2.50 -1.70 -15.90
C SER A 43 -1.22 -2.45 -15.52
N TYR A 44 -0.45 -1.94 -14.54
CA TYR A 44 0.63 -2.71 -13.90
C TYR A 44 0.09 -3.85 -13.00
N LYS A 45 -1.22 -3.84 -12.70
CA LYS A 45 -1.92 -4.86 -11.91
C LYS A 45 -2.46 -5.98 -12.81
N PRO A 46 -2.66 -7.20 -12.28
CA PRO A 46 -3.42 -8.23 -12.99
C PRO A 46 -4.82 -7.73 -13.35
N LEU A 47 -5.33 -8.20 -14.49
CA LEU A 47 -6.72 -7.96 -14.92
C LEU A 47 -7.72 -8.71 -14.02
N ASN A 48 -7.35 -9.91 -13.58
CA ASN A 48 -8.14 -10.72 -12.65
C ASN A 48 -7.19 -11.65 -11.88
N TRP A 49 -7.55 -12.00 -10.65
CA TRP A 49 -6.73 -12.84 -9.80
C TRP A 49 -7.55 -13.56 -8.73
N MET A 50 -6.98 -14.64 -8.19
CA MET A 50 -7.42 -15.28 -6.97
C MET A 50 -6.25 -15.31 -5.99
N SER A 51 -6.44 -14.76 -4.79
CA SER A 51 -5.47 -14.83 -3.69
C SER A 51 -5.70 -16.08 -2.83
N PRO A 52 -4.67 -16.57 -2.13
CA PRO A 52 -4.84 -17.64 -1.15
C PRO A 52 -5.67 -17.18 0.06
N PRO A 53 -6.29 -18.13 0.78
CA PRO A 53 -6.28 -19.57 0.53
C PRO A 53 -7.22 -19.95 -0.63
N CYS A 54 -6.70 -20.64 -1.64
CA CYS A 54 -7.47 -21.14 -2.77
C CYS A 54 -6.86 -22.45 -3.31
N SER A 55 -7.66 -23.18 -4.08
CA SER A 55 -7.23 -24.40 -4.76
C SER A 55 -7.52 -24.29 -6.25
N MET A 56 -6.60 -24.80 -7.07
CA MET A 56 -6.76 -24.86 -8.53
C MET A 56 -6.92 -26.32 -8.96
N LEU A 57 -7.97 -26.59 -9.74
CA LEU A 57 -8.19 -27.85 -10.44
C LEU A 57 -8.01 -27.62 -11.95
N VAL A 58 -7.27 -28.51 -12.59
CA VAL A 58 -7.19 -28.57 -14.06
C VAL A 58 -8.03 -29.75 -14.52
N SER A 59 -8.96 -29.50 -15.44
CA SER A 59 -9.87 -30.50 -15.98
C SER A 59 -9.96 -30.42 -17.50
N ALA A 60 -10.30 -31.54 -18.12
CA ALA A 60 -10.70 -31.55 -19.53
C ALA A 60 -11.99 -30.73 -19.71
N PRO A 61 -12.13 -30.00 -20.84
CA PRO A 61 -13.36 -29.31 -21.20
C PRO A 61 -14.50 -30.31 -21.47
N ASP A 62 -15.74 -29.86 -21.27
CA ASP A 62 -16.92 -30.60 -21.73
C ASP A 62 -17.09 -30.49 -23.26
N ALA A 63 -18.07 -31.21 -23.82
CA ALA A 63 -18.29 -31.25 -25.26
C ALA A 63 -18.55 -29.86 -25.87
N GLU A 64 -19.26 -28.98 -25.16
CA GLU A 64 -19.59 -27.64 -25.63
C GLU A 64 -18.35 -26.74 -25.64
N ALA A 65 -17.52 -26.80 -24.60
CA ALA A 65 -16.25 -26.08 -24.54
C ALA A 65 -15.25 -26.59 -25.61
N VAL A 66 -15.21 -27.90 -25.89
CA VAL A 66 -14.42 -28.46 -26.99
C VAL A 66 -14.84 -27.88 -28.34
N GLU A 67 -16.15 -27.74 -28.60
CA GLU A 67 -16.65 -27.11 -29.83
C GLU A 67 -16.24 -25.64 -29.97
N ARG A 68 -16.06 -24.93 -28.85
CA ARG A 68 -15.49 -23.57 -28.82
C ARG A 68 -13.96 -23.53 -28.99
N GLY A 69 -13.30 -24.70 -29.08
CA GLY A 69 -11.86 -24.83 -29.21
C GLY A 69 -11.10 -24.71 -27.88
N VAL A 70 -11.76 -24.96 -26.74
CA VAL A 70 -11.10 -25.07 -25.44
C VAL A 70 -10.38 -26.41 -25.36
N THR A 71 -9.16 -26.40 -24.81
CA THR A 71 -8.30 -27.58 -24.62
C THR A 71 -8.16 -27.96 -23.14
N GLU A 72 -8.20 -26.98 -22.25
CA GLU A 72 -8.14 -27.18 -20.80
C GLU A 72 -9.00 -26.14 -20.08
N VAL A 73 -9.58 -26.53 -18.93
CA VAL A 73 -10.27 -25.60 -18.02
C VAL A 73 -9.54 -25.60 -16.68
N TRP A 74 -9.16 -24.41 -16.23
CA TRP A 74 -8.61 -24.21 -14.89
C TRP A 74 -9.67 -23.57 -14.00
N ALA A 75 -10.09 -24.29 -12.97
CA ALA A 75 -11.03 -23.81 -11.96
C ALA A 75 -10.30 -23.48 -10.67
N VAL A 76 -10.26 -22.19 -10.30
CA VAL A 76 -9.65 -21.71 -9.07
C VAL A 76 -10.76 -21.32 -8.09
N GLN A 77 -10.84 -22.03 -6.97
CA GLN A 77 -11.86 -21.84 -5.94
C GLN A 77 -11.23 -21.23 -4.68
N HIS A 78 -11.77 -20.12 -4.18
CA HIS A 78 -11.38 -19.58 -2.89
C HIS A 78 -11.89 -20.47 -1.76
N ALA A 79 -11.10 -20.66 -0.69
CA ALA A 79 -11.42 -21.61 0.37
C ALA A 79 -12.42 -21.07 1.41
N LYS A 80 -12.62 -19.75 1.47
CA LYS A 80 -13.46 -19.09 2.50
C LYS A 80 -14.64 -18.28 1.94
N SER A 81 -14.75 -18.18 0.63
CA SER A 81 -15.84 -17.49 -0.06
C SER A 81 -16.22 -18.28 -1.29
N ASP A 82 -17.40 -17.98 -1.82
CA ASP A 82 -17.90 -18.57 -3.07
C ASP A 82 -17.23 -17.95 -4.31
N ASP A 83 -16.10 -17.25 -4.14
CA ASP A 83 -15.36 -16.67 -5.24
C ASP A 83 -14.69 -17.77 -6.07
N ARG A 84 -15.02 -17.81 -7.36
CA ARG A 84 -14.53 -18.79 -8.33
C ARG A 84 -14.03 -18.09 -9.59
N LEU A 85 -12.84 -18.47 -10.03
CA LEU A 85 -12.21 -18.01 -11.26
C LEU A 85 -12.03 -19.21 -12.19
N GLU A 86 -12.75 -19.21 -13.30
CA GLU A 86 -12.67 -20.23 -14.36
C GLU A 86 -11.93 -19.65 -15.55
N ILE A 87 -10.91 -20.38 -16.03
CA ILE A 87 -10.07 -19.96 -17.13
C ILE A 87 -10.13 -21.06 -18.20
N GLU A 88 -10.66 -20.72 -19.37
CA GLU A 88 -10.68 -21.64 -20.50
C GLU A 88 -9.44 -21.37 -21.37
N LEU A 89 -8.60 -22.39 -21.54
CA LEU A 89 -7.42 -22.32 -22.39
C LEU A 89 -7.76 -22.86 -23.77
N HIS A 90 -7.51 -22.08 -24.81
CA HIS A 90 -7.69 -22.50 -26.20
C HIS A 90 -6.36 -22.96 -26.81
N GLU A 91 -5.26 -22.27 -26.47
CA GLU A 91 -3.93 -22.57 -26.99
C GLU A 91 -2.89 -22.16 -25.94
N ILE A 92 -1.97 -23.07 -25.62
CA ILE A 92 -0.81 -22.76 -24.79
C ILE A 92 0.37 -22.45 -25.71
N VAL A 93 0.83 -21.19 -25.68
CA VAL A 93 1.97 -20.70 -26.47
C VAL A 93 3.28 -20.98 -25.74
N HIS A 94 3.26 -20.88 -24.41
CA HIS A 94 4.42 -21.15 -23.56
C HIS A 94 3.98 -21.63 -22.18
N ASP A 95 4.70 -22.60 -21.61
CA ASP A 95 4.50 -23.10 -20.25
C ASP A 95 5.86 -23.41 -19.62
N SER A 96 6.16 -22.76 -18.52
CA SER A 96 7.41 -22.95 -17.78
C SER A 96 7.18 -22.96 -16.27
N LYS A 97 8.06 -23.66 -15.55
CA LYS A 97 8.02 -23.78 -14.10
C LYS A 97 9.38 -23.44 -13.50
N HIS A 98 9.36 -22.58 -12.48
CA HIS A 98 10.55 -22.09 -11.79
C HIS A 98 10.39 -22.22 -10.28
N ASP A 99 11.47 -22.63 -9.60
CA ASP A 99 11.62 -22.46 -8.16
C ASP A 99 12.33 -21.13 -7.90
N LEU A 100 11.73 -20.27 -7.08
CA LEU A 100 12.31 -18.98 -6.73
C LEU A 100 13.10 -19.03 -5.42
N GLY A 101 13.08 -20.17 -4.71
CA GLY A 101 13.70 -20.31 -3.40
C GLY A 101 12.98 -19.53 -2.30
N ILE A 102 13.72 -19.26 -1.23
CA ILE A 102 13.22 -18.49 -0.08
C ILE A 102 13.32 -17.01 -0.40
N ASP A 103 12.18 -16.33 -0.45
CA ASP A 103 12.13 -14.88 -0.57
C ASP A 103 12.56 -14.23 0.75
N PRO A 104 13.57 -13.34 0.78
CA PRO A 104 14.00 -12.66 1.99
C PRO A 104 12.98 -11.61 2.48
N GLY A 105 11.92 -11.37 1.73
CA GLY A 105 10.94 -10.32 1.97
C GLY A 105 11.33 -9.00 1.33
N LEU A 106 10.31 -8.21 1.00
CA LEU A 106 10.50 -6.81 0.62
C LEU A 106 10.97 -6.01 1.84
N ILE A 107 12.22 -5.56 1.83
CA ILE A 107 12.72 -4.58 2.79
C ILE A 107 12.17 -3.21 2.38
N LYS A 108 11.12 -2.76 3.07
CA LYS A 108 10.65 -1.39 2.96
C LYS A 108 11.48 -0.54 3.90
N ASP A 109 12.53 0.10 3.40
CA ASP A 109 13.25 1.09 4.19
C ASP A 109 12.28 2.20 4.58
N GLY A 110 11.97 2.24 5.88
CA GLY A 110 10.94 3.06 6.49
C GLY A 110 11.30 4.54 6.44
N VAL A 111 11.17 5.15 5.27
CA VAL A 111 11.35 6.60 5.08
C VAL A 111 10.54 7.38 6.13
N GLU A 112 9.36 6.90 6.52
CA GLU A 112 8.54 7.53 7.57
C GLU A 112 9.13 7.39 8.97
N ALA A 113 9.64 6.22 9.33
CA ALA A 113 10.35 6.03 10.61
C ALA A 113 11.64 6.89 10.67
N HIS A 114 12.34 7.02 9.55
CA HIS A 114 13.52 7.88 9.45
C HIS A 114 13.14 9.36 9.51
N LEU A 115 12.12 9.80 8.78
CA LEU A 115 11.57 11.16 8.85
C LEU A 115 11.12 11.51 10.28
N GLN A 116 10.48 10.57 10.98
CA GLN A 116 10.08 10.72 12.38
C GLN A 116 11.30 10.91 13.28
N ALA A 117 12.33 10.07 13.14
CA ALA A 117 13.55 10.19 13.91
C ALA A 117 14.28 11.52 13.65
N MET A 118 14.40 11.93 12.38
CA MET A 118 15.06 13.19 12.01
C MET A 118 14.25 14.41 12.48
N LEU A 119 12.93 14.44 12.29
CA LEU A 119 12.09 15.55 12.75
C LEU A 119 12.09 15.64 14.27
N ALA A 120 12.12 14.52 14.99
CA ALA A 120 12.26 14.52 16.44
C ALA A 120 13.61 15.08 16.90
N ALA A 121 14.70 14.77 16.19
CA ALA A 121 16.03 15.31 16.46
C ALA A 121 16.16 16.80 16.08
N GLN A 122 15.38 17.25 15.10
CA GLN A 122 15.37 18.61 14.56
C GLN A 122 14.00 19.27 14.81
N ILE A 123 13.48 19.17 16.03
CA ILE A 123 12.11 19.58 16.35
C ILE A 123 11.84 21.06 16.08
N GLU A 124 12.89 21.88 16.04
CA GLU A 124 12.84 23.29 15.67
C GLU A 124 12.38 23.55 14.23
N LEU A 125 12.37 22.52 13.36
CA LEU A 125 11.75 22.59 12.02
C LEU A 125 10.23 22.85 12.10
N LEU A 126 9.58 22.55 13.24
CA LEU A 126 8.20 22.96 13.50
C LEU A 126 8.07 24.47 13.78
N GLY A 127 9.18 25.12 14.17
CA GLY A 127 9.28 26.54 14.51
C GLY A 127 10.21 26.77 15.70
N THR A 128 10.76 27.97 15.83
CA THR A 128 11.64 28.35 16.94
C THR A 128 10.99 28.10 18.30
N GLY A 129 11.75 27.53 19.24
CA GLY A 129 11.30 27.25 20.60
C GLY A 129 10.40 26.03 20.75
N HIS A 130 10.20 25.23 19.69
CA HIS A 130 9.55 23.94 19.84
C HIS A 130 10.46 22.97 20.60
N SER A 131 9.86 22.08 21.39
CA SER A 131 10.56 21.02 22.11
C SER A 131 9.82 19.70 21.98
N LEU A 132 10.59 18.61 21.86
CA LEU A 132 10.04 17.26 21.76
C LEU A 132 9.48 16.82 23.12
N VAL A 133 8.22 16.37 23.14
CA VAL A 133 7.67 15.66 24.31
C VAL A 133 7.97 14.17 24.18
N ARG A 134 7.52 13.57 23.06
CA ARG A 134 7.63 12.13 22.85
C ARG A 134 7.41 11.77 21.39
N ARG A 135 8.14 10.75 20.94
CA ARG A 135 7.86 10.01 19.70
C ARG A 135 6.86 8.89 19.95
N GLU A 136 6.02 8.61 18.97
CA GLU A 136 4.98 7.58 19.04
C GLU A 136 4.14 7.72 20.32
N PHE A 137 3.58 8.91 20.52
CA PHE A 137 2.81 9.21 21.72
C PHE A 137 1.52 8.37 21.71
N PRO A 138 1.30 7.50 22.72
CA PRO A 138 0.22 6.52 22.67
C PRO A 138 -1.16 7.19 22.77
N THR A 139 -2.10 6.73 21.94
CA THR A 139 -3.53 7.07 22.06
C THR A 139 -4.37 5.79 22.03
N ALA A 140 -5.67 5.89 22.27
CA ALA A 140 -6.57 4.73 22.25
C ALA A 140 -6.75 4.11 20.85
N ILE A 141 -6.39 4.82 19.78
CA ILE A 141 -6.56 4.37 18.38
C ILE A 141 -5.23 4.17 17.65
N GLY A 142 -4.12 4.14 18.40
CA GLY A 142 -2.74 4.06 17.86
C GLY A 142 -1.90 5.26 18.25
N PRO A 143 -0.57 5.20 18.07
CA PRO A 143 0.31 6.31 18.41
C PRO A 143 0.22 7.44 17.38
N VAL A 144 0.32 8.69 17.86
CA VAL A 144 0.66 9.84 17.01
C VAL A 144 2.18 9.93 16.88
N ASP A 145 2.70 10.24 15.69
CA ASP A 145 4.14 10.13 15.39
C ASP A 145 5.01 10.97 16.32
N ILE A 146 4.66 12.24 16.53
CA ILE A 146 5.34 13.13 17.47
C ILE A 146 4.32 13.95 18.26
N LEU A 147 4.55 14.05 19.57
CA LEU A 147 3.99 15.10 20.41
C LEU A 147 5.10 16.07 20.81
N ALA A 148 4.83 17.36 20.67
CA ALA A 148 5.76 18.45 20.95
C ALA A 148 5.09 19.57 21.77
N ARG A 149 5.89 20.46 22.32
CA ARG A 149 5.46 21.76 22.87
C ARG A 149 5.95 22.87 21.97
N ASP A 150 5.10 23.87 21.71
CA ASP A 150 5.54 25.12 21.09
C ASP A 150 6.21 26.06 22.12
N ALA A 151 6.73 27.19 21.64
CA ALA A 151 7.42 28.18 22.47
C ALA A 151 6.54 28.79 23.60
N SER A 152 5.21 28.70 23.50
CA SER A 152 4.27 29.14 24.52
C SER A 152 3.83 28.02 25.48
N GLY A 153 4.37 26.81 25.32
CA GLY A 153 3.98 25.62 26.07
C GLY A 153 2.72 24.93 25.55
N GLY A 154 2.16 25.37 24.42
CA GLY A 154 1.01 24.74 23.75
C GLY A 154 1.37 23.38 23.18
N THR A 155 0.41 22.45 23.15
CA THR A 155 0.64 21.08 22.66
C THR A 155 0.51 21.02 21.13
N VAL A 156 1.45 20.37 20.47
CA VAL A 156 1.44 20.14 19.02
C VAL A 156 1.54 18.64 18.75
N ALA A 157 0.57 18.10 18.03
CA ALA A 157 0.57 16.75 17.51
C ALA A 157 0.99 16.76 16.04
N VAL A 158 1.97 15.93 15.68
CA VAL A 158 2.51 15.86 14.31
C VAL A 158 2.27 14.46 13.76
N GLU A 159 1.70 14.40 12.57
CA GLU A 159 1.61 13.19 11.75
C GLU A 159 2.56 13.33 10.55
N ILE A 160 3.33 12.30 10.26
CA ILE A 160 4.43 12.30 9.29
C ILE A 160 4.15 11.31 8.18
N LYS A 161 4.26 11.75 6.93
CA LYS A 161 4.16 10.88 5.74
C LYS A 161 5.34 11.07 4.82
N ARG A 162 5.71 10.03 4.07
CA ARG A 162 6.60 10.24 2.92
C ARG A 162 5.88 11.04 1.82
N ARG A 163 4.65 10.63 1.49
CA ARG A 163 3.75 11.31 0.55
C ARG A 163 2.42 11.55 1.24
N GLY A 164 2.13 12.81 1.53
CA GLY A 164 0.90 13.24 2.20
C GLY A 164 -0.30 13.22 1.26
N ASP A 165 -1.28 12.38 1.57
CA ASP A 165 -2.60 12.32 0.94
C ASP A 165 -3.72 12.60 1.97
N ILE A 166 -4.98 12.42 1.56
CA ILE A 166 -6.16 12.68 2.39
C ILE A 166 -6.20 11.78 3.62
N ASP A 167 -5.78 10.51 3.47
CA ASP A 167 -5.88 9.51 4.54
C ASP A 167 -5.04 9.91 5.76
N GLY A 168 -3.85 10.50 5.55
CA GLY A 168 -3.04 11.01 6.65
C GLY A 168 -3.63 12.25 7.35
N VAL A 169 -4.38 13.09 6.64
CA VAL A 169 -5.09 14.23 7.25
C VAL A 169 -6.27 13.75 8.09
N GLU A 170 -7.04 12.78 7.58
CA GLU A 170 -8.12 12.13 8.33
C GLU A 170 -7.59 11.39 9.57
N GLN A 171 -6.42 10.75 9.46
CA GLN A 171 -5.73 10.15 10.60
C GLN A 171 -5.38 11.20 11.66
N LEU A 172 -4.71 12.30 11.30
CA LEU A 172 -4.38 13.36 12.24
C LEU A 172 -5.63 14.00 12.86
N THR A 173 -6.70 14.18 12.09
CA THR A 173 -7.98 14.71 12.59
C THR A 173 -8.53 13.84 13.72
N ARG A 174 -8.55 12.51 13.55
CA ARG A 174 -8.98 11.58 14.61
C ARG A 174 -8.10 11.68 15.86
N TYR A 175 -6.78 11.83 15.70
CA TYR A 175 -5.89 12.03 16.85
C TYR A 175 -6.16 13.36 17.56
N LEU A 176 -6.35 14.46 16.83
CA LEU A 176 -6.66 15.76 17.43
C LEU A 176 -7.98 15.74 18.19
N GLU A 177 -9.01 15.10 17.66
CA GLU A 177 -10.29 14.93 18.36
C GLU A 177 -10.14 14.17 19.69
N LEU A 178 -9.28 13.15 19.72
CA LEU A 178 -9.02 12.37 20.93
C LEU A 178 -8.16 13.15 21.92
N LEU A 179 -7.03 13.70 21.47
CA LEU A 179 -6.07 14.40 22.32
C LEU A 179 -6.66 15.69 22.93
N ASN A 180 -7.56 16.38 22.22
CA ASN A 180 -8.25 17.55 22.75
C ASN A 180 -9.29 17.23 23.84
N ARG A 181 -9.63 15.95 24.08
CA ARG A 181 -10.45 15.54 25.22
C ARG A 181 -9.66 15.51 26.53
N ASP A 182 -8.33 15.41 26.46
CA ASP A 182 -7.46 15.41 27.64
C ASP A 182 -7.23 16.86 28.14
N PRO A 183 -7.68 17.21 29.36
CA PRO A 183 -7.47 18.54 29.93
C PRO A 183 -6.00 18.91 30.15
N MET A 184 -5.10 17.94 30.25
CA MET A 184 -3.65 18.16 30.42
C MET A 184 -2.94 18.49 29.10
N LEU A 185 -3.56 18.15 27.97
CA LEU A 185 -2.99 18.37 26.64
C LEU A 185 -3.66 19.52 25.90
N ARG A 186 -4.97 19.70 26.06
CA ARG A 186 -5.73 20.69 25.28
C ARG A 186 -5.30 22.14 25.60
N PRO A 187 -5.32 23.05 24.61
CA PRO A 187 -5.61 22.79 23.20
C PRO A 187 -4.42 22.11 22.49
N VAL A 188 -4.72 21.11 21.67
CA VAL A 188 -3.75 20.40 20.83
C VAL A 188 -3.92 20.85 19.38
N ARG A 189 -2.86 21.42 18.80
CA ARG A 189 -2.80 21.83 17.39
C ARG A 189 -2.17 20.73 16.54
N GLY A 190 -2.60 20.62 15.28
CA GLY A 190 -2.07 19.63 14.34
C GLY A 190 -1.04 20.20 13.38
N VAL A 191 0.03 19.45 13.15
CA VAL A 191 0.94 19.64 12.02
C VAL A 191 0.96 18.37 11.17
N TYR A 192 0.67 18.50 9.88
CA TYR A 192 0.81 17.42 8.92
C TYR A 192 2.11 17.62 8.14
N ALA A 193 3.10 16.77 8.39
CA ALA A 193 4.45 16.89 7.86
C ALA A 193 4.71 15.83 6.79
N ALA A 194 5.19 16.21 5.61
CA ALA A 194 5.58 15.24 4.59
C ALA A 194 6.63 15.78 3.60
N GLN A 195 7.35 14.91 2.89
CA GLN A 195 8.25 15.37 1.82
C GLN A 195 7.48 15.98 0.65
N GLU A 196 6.29 15.46 0.38
CA GLU A 196 5.38 15.97 -0.64
C GLU A 196 3.95 15.90 -0.09
N ILE A 197 3.16 16.97 -0.24
CA ILE A 197 1.75 17.01 0.17
C ILE A 197 0.89 17.29 -1.06
N LYS A 198 0.00 16.35 -1.39
CA LYS A 198 -0.91 16.51 -2.54
C LYS A 198 -1.85 17.72 -2.34
N PRO A 199 -2.22 18.44 -3.41
CA PRO A 199 -3.08 19.63 -3.31
C PRO A 199 -4.36 19.40 -2.53
N GLN A 200 -5.08 18.29 -2.78
CA GLN A 200 -6.32 17.97 -2.07
C GLN A 200 -6.12 17.72 -0.57
N ALA A 201 -4.99 17.12 -0.18
CA ALA A 201 -4.66 16.90 1.23
C ALA A 201 -4.34 18.23 1.92
N ARG A 202 -3.60 19.11 1.24
CA ARG A 202 -3.31 20.46 1.73
C ARG A 202 -4.59 21.27 1.93
N THR A 203 -5.51 21.23 0.97
CA THR A 203 -6.82 21.90 1.08
C THR A 203 -7.59 21.40 2.30
N LEU A 204 -7.71 20.09 2.46
CA LEU A 204 -8.42 19.50 3.60
C LEU A 204 -7.76 19.81 4.95
N ALA A 205 -6.43 19.72 5.04
CA ALA A 205 -5.70 20.06 6.26
C ALA A 205 -5.93 21.53 6.66
N THR A 206 -5.87 22.44 5.68
CA THR A 206 -6.10 23.86 5.91
C THR A 206 -7.53 24.13 6.39
N ASP A 207 -8.53 23.51 5.77
CA ASP A 207 -9.94 23.59 6.19
C ASP A 207 -10.15 23.12 7.64
N ARG A 208 -9.41 22.09 8.07
CA ARG A 208 -9.42 21.55 9.43
C ARG A 208 -8.54 22.33 10.44
N GLY A 209 -7.90 23.42 10.02
CA GLY A 209 -6.97 24.18 10.87
C GLY A 209 -5.66 23.47 11.19
N ILE A 210 -5.28 22.48 10.38
CA ILE A 210 -4.02 21.72 10.48
C ILE A 210 -2.95 22.42 9.64
N THR A 211 -1.80 22.70 10.25
CA THR A 211 -0.67 23.31 9.56
C THR A 211 0.06 22.28 8.72
N CYS A 212 0.35 22.59 7.45
CA CYS A 212 1.13 21.71 6.58
C CYS A 212 2.62 22.08 6.62
N LEU A 213 3.49 21.10 6.86
CA LEU A 213 4.95 21.25 6.83
C LEU A 213 5.55 20.37 5.73
N VAL A 214 6.30 20.97 4.81
CA VAL A 214 7.06 20.20 3.81
C VAL A 214 8.45 19.90 4.37
N LEU A 215 8.83 18.63 4.39
CA LEU A 215 10.10 18.14 4.91
C LEU A 215 11.11 17.97 3.77
N ASP A 216 12.18 18.76 3.78
CA ASP A 216 13.30 18.56 2.89
C ASP A 216 14.19 17.43 3.45
N TYR A 217 14.02 16.23 2.91
CA TYR A 217 14.72 15.04 3.39
C TYR A 217 16.24 15.14 3.26
N ASP A 218 16.74 15.76 2.18
CA ASP A 218 18.16 15.89 1.92
C ASP A 218 18.79 16.92 2.88
N ALA A 219 18.09 18.04 3.13
CA ALA A 219 18.51 18.99 4.15
C ALA A 219 18.48 18.38 5.56
N MET A 220 17.44 17.60 5.89
CA MET A 220 17.31 16.93 7.19
C MET A 220 18.36 15.85 7.42
N ARG A 221 18.82 15.15 6.37
CA ARG A 221 19.97 14.23 6.47
C ARG A 221 21.30 14.94 6.71
N GLY A 222 21.35 16.25 6.48
CA GLY A 222 22.58 17.01 6.41
C GLY A 222 23.27 16.80 5.06
N VAL A 223 23.38 17.86 4.27
CA VAL A 223 24.29 17.92 3.11
C VAL A 223 25.72 18.03 3.65
N ASP A 224 26.21 16.98 4.30
CA ASP A 224 27.60 16.63 4.61
C ASP A 224 27.58 15.46 5.62
N ASP A 225 26.96 14.36 5.23
CA ASP A 225 27.35 13.06 5.78
C ASP A 225 28.74 12.76 5.20
N VAL A 226 29.78 13.23 5.89
CA VAL A 226 31.20 13.06 5.52
C VAL A 226 31.55 11.58 5.38
N ASP A 227 30.78 10.69 6.03
CA ASP A 227 30.90 9.23 5.90
C ASP A 227 30.20 8.65 4.66
N SER A 228 29.36 9.43 3.96
CA SER A 228 28.74 9.02 2.69
C SER A 228 29.58 9.35 1.44
N ARG A 229 30.69 10.09 1.60
CA ARG A 229 31.67 10.35 0.54
C ARG A 229 32.83 9.36 0.60
N LEU A 230 32.56 8.07 0.41
CA LEU A 230 33.59 7.06 0.17
C LEU A 230 33.21 6.17 -1.02
N PHE A 231 33.90 6.45 -2.14
CA PHE A 231 33.99 5.74 -3.43
C PHE A 231 32.80 5.80 -4.40
#